data_AF-A0A1M3QK63-F1
#
_entry.id   AF-A0A1M3QK63-F1
#
_cell.length_a   1.000
_cell.length_b   1.000
_cell.length_c   1.000
_cell.angle_alpha   90.00
_cell.angle_beta   90.00
_cell.angle_gamma   90.00
#
_symmetry.space_group_name_H-M   'P 1'
#
loop_
_entity.id
_entity.type
_entity.pdbx_description
1 polymer ?
#
loop_
_entity_poly.entity_id
_entity_poly.type
_entity_poly.pdbx_seq_one_letter_code
_entity_poly.pdbx_strand_id
1 'polypeptide(L)'
;MALWGAGGLKEARWVSILGPECLMDVACNFANPNQCFAWARAAFPGPGPLTLLKMSEDHTQLIYGAGDVPQGTAHVHLGYRSLADACISHWPPVPVELERAIDLTEERLMLATPPLRDATVVTNGDIIRRLLAGSVSEPPQMVSMTTEEVEQEFQRLASVSLGRPMGHAGAVANRYDAAALLLLRELMHHWGVAGIVLPAVHL
;
A
#
# COMPACT_ATOMS: atom_id res chain seq x y z
N MET A 1 21.14 52.83 21.89
CA MET A 1 19.70 52.51 21.85
C MET A 1 19.29 52.46 20.38
N ALA A 2 19.51 51.31 19.74
CA ALA A 2 19.30 51.14 18.31
C ALA A 2 17.83 50.79 18.06
N LEU A 3 17.12 51.63 17.30
CA LEU A 3 15.80 51.33 16.76
C LEU A 3 15.99 50.77 15.34
N TRP A 4 15.77 49.46 15.21
CA TRP A 4 15.61 48.79 13.93
C TRP A 4 14.27 49.18 13.31
N GLY A 5 14.32 49.62 12.05
CA GLY A 5 13.18 49.52 11.15
C GLY A 5 13.19 48.14 10.50
N ALA A 6 12.10 47.39 10.67
CA ALA A 6 11.83 46.19 9.91
C ALA A 6 10.48 46.37 9.21
N GLY A 7 10.55 46.65 7.91
CA GLY A 7 9.42 46.52 7.01
C GLY A 7 9.11 45.06 6.75
N GLY A 8 7.82 44.75 6.78
CA GLY A 8 7.13 43.81 5.91
C GLY A 8 7.67 42.38 5.80
N LEU A 9 7.00 41.45 6.47
CA LEU A 9 6.58 40.17 5.89
C LEU A 9 5.20 39.85 6.47
N LYS A 10 4.16 40.00 5.65
CA LYS A 10 2.80 39.57 5.99
C LYS A 10 2.82 38.05 6.14
N GLU A 11 2.37 37.58 7.29
CA GLU A 11 2.13 36.16 7.57
C GLU A 11 1.25 35.56 6.48
N ALA A 12 1.83 34.67 5.68
CA ALA A 12 1.07 33.79 4.81
C ALA A 12 0.41 32.73 5.71
N ARG A 13 -0.85 33.00 6.04
CA ARG A 13 -1.74 32.11 6.77
C ARG A 13 -2.07 30.93 5.84
N TRP A 14 -1.36 29.81 6.01
CA TRP A 14 -1.71 28.55 5.35
C TRP A 14 -3.05 28.07 5.92
N VAL A 15 -4.12 28.26 5.17
CA VAL A 15 -5.40 27.60 5.44
C VAL A 15 -5.29 26.23 4.80
N SER A 16 -5.10 25.20 5.64
CA SER A 16 -5.14 23.79 5.26
C SER A 16 -6.57 23.44 4.82
N ILE A 17 -6.82 23.42 3.50
CA ILE A 17 -8.12 23.06 2.90
C ILE A 17 -8.11 21.63 2.31
N LEU A 18 -6.98 20.94 2.32
CA LEU A 18 -6.91 19.54 1.90
C LEU A 18 -6.76 18.68 3.15
N GLY A 19 -7.65 17.69 3.31
CA GLY A 19 -7.51 16.65 4.32
C GLY A 19 -6.21 15.85 4.10
N PRO A 20 -5.89 14.87 4.95
CA PRO A 20 -4.68 14.04 4.86
C PRO A 20 -4.67 13.09 3.65
N GLU A 21 -5.36 13.44 2.56
CA GLU A 21 -5.26 12.76 1.28
C GLU A 21 -3.79 12.71 0.88
N CYS A 22 -3.30 11.48 0.86
CA CYS A 22 -1.90 11.10 0.83
C CYS A 22 -1.13 11.91 -0.21
N LEU A 23 -0.03 12.57 0.22
CA LEU A 23 0.88 13.39 -0.59
C LEU A 23 1.30 12.78 -1.93
N MET A 24 1.15 11.46 -2.11
CA MET A 24 1.48 10.77 -3.34
C MET A 24 0.29 10.62 -4.32
N ASP A 25 -0.99 10.82 -3.94
CA ASP A 25 -2.04 11.08 -4.96
C ASP A 25 -1.92 12.49 -5.56
N VAL A 26 -1.25 13.42 -4.85
CA VAL A 26 -0.88 14.75 -5.34
C VAL A 26 0.48 14.74 -6.07
N ALA A 27 1.47 13.96 -5.61
CA ALA A 27 2.81 13.90 -6.19
C ALA A 27 3.02 12.81 -7.27
N CYS A 28 2.17 11.79 -7.31
CA CYS A 28 2.25 10.65 -8.22
C CYS A 28 0.85 10.32 -8.75
N ASN A 29 0.55 10.87 -9.93
CA ASN A 29 -0.60 10.45 -10.71
C ASN A 29 -0.29 9.10 -11.39
N PHE A 30 -0.88 7.98 -10.92
CA PHE A 30 -0.69 6.67 -11.55
C PHE A 30 -1.17 6.60 -13.01
N ALA A 31 -1.93 7.59 -13.49
CA ALA A 31 -2.23 7.77 -14.91
C ALA A 31 -1.04 8.34 -15.73
N ASN A 32 0.01 8.84 -15.06
CA ASN A 32 1.28 9.26 -15.64
C ASN A 32 2.45 8.45 -15.03
N PRO A 33 2.75 7.26 -15.58
CA PRO A 33 3.77 6.38 -15.03
C PRO A 33 5.15 7.00 -14.91
N ASN A 34 5.54 7.89 -15.83
CA ASN A 34 6.84 8.56 -15.81
C ASN A 34 6.98 9.49 -14.60
N GLN A 35 5.94 10.29 -14.32
CA GLN A 35 5.94 11.21 -13.17
C GLN A 35 6.01 10.43 -11.85
N CYS A 36 5.16 9.41 -11.70
CA CYS A 36 5.14 8.54 -10.54
C CYS A 36 6.49 7.87 -10.29
N PHE A 37 7.05 7.27 -11.33
CA PHE A 37 8.31 6.54 -11.22
C PHE A 37 9.47 7.47 -10.89
N ALA A 38 9.53 8.67 -11.49
CA ALA A 38 10.53 9.67 -11.16
C ALA A 38 10.45 10.12 -9.68
N TRP A 39 9.23 10.33 -9.15
CA TRP A 39 9.03 10.63 -7.74
C TRP A 39 9.56 9.49 -6.84
N ALA A 40 9.23 8.24 -7.17
CA ALA A 40 9.67 7.11 -6.35
C ALA A 40 11.17 6.89 -6.43
N ARG A 41 11.79 7.06 -7.60
CA ARG A 41 13.25 6.99 -7.74
C ARG A 41 13.96 8.10 -6.95
N ALA A 42 13.37 9.29 -6.87
CA ALA A 42 13.89 10.37 -6.03
C ALA A 42 13.76 10.06 -4.53
N ALA A 43 12.67 9.44 -4.10
CA ALA A 43 12.45 9.02 -2.71
C ALA A 43 13.29 7.78 -2.33
N PHE A 44 13.59 6.90 -3.29
CA PHE A 44 14.34 5.66 -3.14
C PHE A 44 15.51 5.61 -4.13
N PRO A 45 16.55 6.44 -3.91
CA PRO A 45 17.70 6.49 -4.80
C PRO A 45 18.49 5.19 -4.72
N GLY A 46 18.88 4.66 -5.88
CA GLY A 46 19.71 3.46 -5.97
C GLY A 46 19.65 2.83 -7.36
N PRO A 47 20.64 1.97 -7.70
CA PRO A 47 20.70 1.32 -9.01
C PRO A 47 19.78 0.09 -9.14
N GLY A 48 19.08 -0.28 -8.06
CA GLY A 48 18.24 -1.48 -8.01
C GLY A 48 16.88 -1.32 -8.70
N PRO A 49 16.26 -2.44 -9.11
CA PRO A 49 14.88 -2.44 -9.59
C PRO A 49 13.93 -1.90 -8.53
N LEU A 50 12.99 -1.07 -8.98
CA LEU A 50 11.99 -0.41 -8.18
C LEU A 50 10.61 -0.73 -8.77
N THR A 51 9.66 -1.01 -7.90
CA THR A 51 8.26 -1.24 -8.28
C THR A 51 7.37 -0.39 -7.39
N LEU A 52 6.54 0.46 -7.97
CA LEU A 52 5.49 1.18 -7.25
C LEU A 52 4.22 0.34 -7.30
N LEU A 53 3.57 0.14 -6.16
CA LEU A 53 2.32 -0.60 -6.00
C LEU A 53 1.21 0.34 -5.52
N LYS A 54 0.11 0.42 -6.27
CA LYS A 54 -1.14 1.06 -5.84
C LYS A 54 -2.28 0.06 -5.86
N MET A 55 -2.84 -0.18 -4.68
CA MET A 55 -4.07 -0.95 -4.49
C MET A 55 -5.25 0.03 -4.42
N SER A 56 -6.10 0.01 -5.43
CA SER A 56 -7.32 0.82 -5.48
C SER A 56 -8.54 -0.04 -5.16
N GLU A 57 -9.73 0.57 -5.15
CA GLU A 57 -10.99 -0.11 -4.84
C GLU A 57 -11.27 -1.27 -5.81
N ASP A 58 -11.08 -1.04 -7.11
CA ASP A 58 -11.49 -2.00 -8.15
C ASP A 58 -10.34 -2.58 -8.97
N HIS A 59 -9.12 -2.07 -8.79
CA HIS A 59 -7.94 -2.56 -9.49
C HIS A 59 -6.66 -2.33 -8.70
N THR A 60 -5.63 -3.07 -9.05
CA THR A 60 -4.27 -2.90 -8.53
C THR A 60 -3.31 -2.63 -9.68
N GLN A 61 -2.48 -1.61 -9.50
CA GLN A 61 -1.56 -1.09 -10.52
C GLN A 61 -0.14 -1.16 -10.02
N LEU A 62 0.76 -1.53 -10.93
CA LEU A 62 2.20 -1.51 -10.70
C LEU A 62 2.92 -0.74 -11.79
N ILE A 63 3.95 0.00 -11.41
CA ILE A 63 4.89 0.66 -12.32
C ILE A 63 6.28 0.20 -11.91
N TYR A 64 7.06 -0.36 -12.84
CA TYR A 64 8.35 -0.96 -12.51
C TYR A 64 9.46 -0.52 -13.45
N GLY A 65 10.70 -0.50 -12.95
CA GLY A 65 11.89 -0.17 -13.72
C GLY A 65 13.19 -0.30 -12.92
N ALA A 66 14.31 -0.52 -13.60
CA ALA A 66 15.65 -0.57 -13.01
C ALA A 66 16.45 0.74 -13.12
N GLY A 67 16.05 1.64 -14.02
CA GLY A 67 16.72 2.93 -14.24
C GLY A 67 16.00 4.12 -13.60
N ASP A 68 16.12 5.27 -14.25
CA ASP A 68 15.43 6.52 -13.89
C ASP A 68 14.04 6.65 -14.53
N VAL A 69 13.75 5.79 -15.52
CA VAL A 69 12.48 5.75 -16.25
C VAL A 69 11.80 4.40 -16.04
N PRO A 70 10.45 4.35 -16.05
CA PRO A 70 9.74 3.08 -15.94
C PRO A 70 9.98 2.23 -17.19
N GLN A 71 10.13 0.93 -16.99
CA GLN A 71 10.24 -0.07 -18.06
C GLN A 71 8.88 -0.65 -18.45
N GLY A 72 7.90 -0.59 -17.55
CA GLY A 72 6.55 -1.08 -17.84
C GLY A 72 5.57 -0.84 -16.70
N THR A 73 4.33 -1.23 -16.97
CA THR A 73 3.25 -1.28 -15.99
C THR A 73 2.60 -2.65 -15.98
N ALA A 74 2.13 -3.07 -14.82
CA ALA A 74 1.29 -4.26 -14.68
C ALA A 74 -0.05 -3.86 -14.06
N HIS A 75 -1.10 -4.56 -14.46
CA HIS A 75 -2.46 -4.30 -14.02
C HIS A 75 -3.07 -5.61 -13.57
N VAL A 76 -3.54 -5.64 -12.33
CA VAL A 76 -4.40 -6.69 -11.81
C VAL A 76 -5.80 -6.10 -11.79
N HIS A 77 -6.73 -6.71 -12.54
CA HIS A 77 -8.14 -6.30 -12.61
C HIS A 77 -8.90 -6.78 -11.36
N LEU A 78 -8.37 -6.42 -10.20
CA LEU A 78 -8.89 -6.73 -8.87
C LEU A 78 -8.36 -5.68 -7.89
N GLY A 79 -9.26 -5.07 -7.14
CA GLY A 79 -8.97 -4.16 -6.04
C GLY A 79 -9.63 -4.62 -4.75
N TYR A 80 -9.29 -3.98 -3.63
CA TYR A 80 -9.73 -4.44 -2.30
C TYR A 80 -11.24 -4.38 -2.10
N ARG A 81 -11.95 -3.42 -2.71
CA ARG A 81 -13.40 -3.31 -2.63
C ARG A 81 -14.04 -4.40 -3.47
N SER A 82 -13.65 -4.50 -4.75
CA SER A 82 -14.18 -5.52 -5.66
C SER A 82 -13.97 -6.95 -5.14
N LEU A 83 -12.84 -7.23 -4.49
CA LEU A 83 -12.56 -8.52 -3.85
C LEU A 83 -13.46 -8.75 -2.62
N ALA A 84 -13.57 -7.76 -1.73
CA ALA A 84 -14.44 -7.86 -0.56
C ALA A 84 -15.91 -8.06 -0.97
N ASP A 85 -16.39 -7.34 -1.98
CA ASP A 85 -17.75 -7.44 -2.47
C ASP A 85 -18.03 -8.80 -3.14
N ALA A 86 -17.05 -9.38 -3.82
CA ALA A 86 -17.17 -10.69 -4.46
C ALA A 86 -17.13 -11.86 -3.45
N CYS A 87 -16.29 -11.76 -2.41
CA CYS A 87 -15.93 -12.92 -1.59
C CYS A 87 -16.27 -12.80 -0.11
N ILE A 88 -16.31 -11.60 0.47
CA ILE A 88 -16.38 -11.38 1.93
C ILE A 88 -17.69 -10.68 2.31
N SER A 89 -18.72 -11.49 2.53
CA SER A 89 -20.04 -11.01 2.95
C SER A 89 -20.14 -10.85 4.47
N HIS A 90 -19.37 -11.61 5.25
CA HIS A 90 -19.39 -11.56 6.71
C HIS A 90 -18.25 -10.73 7.29
N TRP A 91 -18.49 -10.21 8.50
CA TRP A 91 -17.45 -9.62 9.34
C TRP A 91 -17.55 -10.13 10.79
N PRO A 92 -16.55 -10.89 11.28
CA PRO A 92 -15.36 -11.35 10.56
C PRO A 92 -15.69 -12.28 9.39
N PRO A 93 -14.78 -12.44 8.41
CA PRO A 93 -14.95 -13.40 7.33
C PRO A 93 -15.06 -14.82 7.89
N VAL A 94 -15.85 -15.68 7.26
CA VAL A 94 -15.84 -17.12 7.56
C VAL A 94 -14.76 -17.83 6.73
N PRO A 95 -14.28 -19.04 7.11
CA PRO A 95 -13.13 -19.66 6.45
C PRO A 95 -13.31 -19.83 4.93
N VAL A 96 -14.48 -20.27 4.49
CA VAL A 96 -14.79 -20.44 3.06
C VAL A 96 -14.77 -19.13 2.27
N GLU A 97 -14.98 -17.97 2.90
CA GLU A 97 -14.87 -16.68 2.24
C GLU A 97 -13.41 -16.28 2.01
N LEU A 98 -12.52 -16.63 2.96
CA LEU A 98 -11.08 -16.42 2.78
C LEU A 98 -10.52 -17.29 1.66
N GLU A 99 -10.87 -18.58 1.62
CA GLU A 99 -10.43 -19.50 0.55
C GLU A 99 -10.88 -18.99 -0.84
N ARG A 100 -12.14 -18.55 -0.97
CA ARG A 100 -12.64 -17.97 -2.24
C ARG A 100 -11.91 -16.69 -2.63
N ALA A 101 -11.56 -15.86 -1.66
CA ALA A 101 -10.82 -14.63 -1.91
C ALA A 101 -9.38 -14.92 -2.33
N ILE A 102 -8.75 -15.97 -1.78
CA ILE A 102 -7.45 -16.49 -2.22
C ILE A 102 -7.57 -16.96 -3.67
N ASP A 103 -8.46 -17.92 -3.96
CA ASP A 103 -8.64 -18.48 -5.31
C ASP A 103 -8.84 -17.39 -6.38
N LEU A 104 -9.73 -16.42 -6.12
CA LEU A 104 -9.98 -15.31 -7.04
C LEU A 104 -8.75 -14.41 -7.21
N THR A 105 -8.00 -14.19 -6.13
CA THR A 105 -6.78 -13.38 -6.19
C THR A 105 -5.69 -14.08 -6.99
N GLU A 106 -5.44 -15.36 -6.72
CA GLU A 106 -4.44 -16.16 -7.44
C GLU A 106 -4.74 -16.19 -8.95
N GLU A 107 -6.01 -16.42 -9.34
CA GLU A 107 -6.43 -16.39 -10.75
C GLU A 107 -6.07 -15.05 -11.41
N ARG A 108 -6.34 -13.93 -10.73
CA ARG A 108 -6.08 -12.59 -11.26
C ARG A 108 -4.59 -12.26 -11.34
N LEU A 109 -3.79 -12.77 -10.40
CA LEU A 109 -2.34 -12.59 -10.41
C LEU A 109 -1.67 -13.42 -11.51
N MET A 110 -2.17 -14.63 -11.79
CA MET A 110 -1.66 -15.48 -12.88
C MET A 110 -1.89 -14.88 -14.27
N LEU A 111 -2.93 -14.06 -14.42
CA LEU A 111 -3.24 -13.34 -15.67
C LEU A 111 -2.43 -12.04 -15.83
N ALA A 112 -1.85 -11.53 -14.75
CA ALA A 112 -1.08 -10.30 -14.75
C ALA A 112 0.40 -10.56 -15.04
N THR A 113 1.05 -9.64 -15.74
CA THR A 113 2.50 -9.69 -15.95
C THR A 113 3.21 -9.41 -14.62
N PRO A 114 4.07 -10.33 -14.13
CA PRO A 114 4.83 -10.06 -12.91
C PRO A 114 5.83 -8.90 -13.13
N PRO A 115 6.08 -8.07 -12.11
CA PRO A 115 7.08 -7.01 -12.18
C PRO A 115 8.51 -7.59 -12.17
N LEU A 116 9.50 -6.70 -12.13
CA LEU A 116 10.90 -7.10 -12.00
C LEU A 116 11.14 -7.88 -10.70
N ARG A 117 11.88 -8.98 -10.79
CA ARG A 117 12.36 -9.73 -9.62
C ARG A 117 13.29 -8.85 -8.77
N ASP A 118 13.35 -9.17 -7.48
CA ASP A 118 14.23 -8.53 -6.49
C ASP A 118 14.04 -7.00 -6.40
N ALA A 119 12.88 -6.49 -6.84
CA ALA A 119 12.56 -5.08 -6.80
C ALA A 119 12.22 -4.63 -5.38
N THR A 120 12.69 -3.44 -5.00
CA THR A 120 12.12 -2.73 -3.87
C THR A 120 10.69 -2.33 -4.22
N VAL A 121 9.72 -2.82 -3.46
CA VAL A 121 8.31 -2.47 -3.69
C VAL A 121 7.92 -1.31 -2.79
N VAL A 122 7.51 -0.21 -3.41
CA VAL A 122 7.10 1.03 -2.74
C VAL A 122 5.59 1.18 -2.86
N THR A 123 4.92 1.49 -1.76
CA THR A 123 3.49 1.77 -1.75
C THR A 123 3.14 2.94 -0.83
N ASN A 124 1.96 3.54 -1.04
CA ASN A 124 1.48 4.69 -0.28
C ASN A 124 -0.02 4.62 0.03
N GLY A 125 -0.68 3.50 -0.28
CA GLY A 125 -2.12 3.41 -0.10
C GLY A 125 -2.50 3.52 1.37
N ASP A 126 -3.48 4.37 1.68
CA ASP A 126 -3.98 4.55 3.05
C ASP A 126 -4.43 3.22 3.67
N ILE A 127 -4.94 2.30 2.85
CA ILE A 127 -5.34 0.97 3.31
C ILE A 127 -4.14 0.15 3.81
N ILE A 128 -3.01 0.18 3.11
CA ILE A 128 -1.78 -0.49 3.55
C ILE A 128 -1.21 0.24 4.77
N ARG A 129 -1.22 1.58 4.77
CA ARG A 129 -0.79 2.36 5.95
C ARG A 129 -1.62 2.03 7.19
N ARG A 130 -2.94 1.85 7.08
CA ARG A 130 -3.80 1.45 8.20
C ARG A 130 -3.48 0.04 8.69
N LEU A 131 -3.26 -0.92 7.79
CA LEU A 131 -2.80 -2.27 8.14
C LEU A 131 -1.46 -2.24 8.89
N LEU A 132 -0.65 -1.20 8.68
CA LEU A 132 0.66 -1.04 9.31
C LEU A 132 0.65 -0.21 10.59
N ALA A 133 -0.33 0.66 10.78
CA ALA A 133 -0.44 1.52 11.96
C ALA A 133 -0.61 0.74 13.27
N GLY A 134 -1.06 -0.52 13.21
CA GLY A 134 -1.12 -1.42 14.36
C GLY A 134 0.22 -2.07 14.73
N SER A 135 1.24 -1.96 13.87
CA SER A 135 2.49 -2.72 13.95
C SER A 135 3.72 -1.87 14.30
N VAL A 136 3.60 -0.53 14.30
CA VAL A 136 4.75 0.38 14.49
C VAL A 136 4.50 1.34 15.65
N SER A 137 5.42 1.36 16.64
CA SER A 137 5.27 2.14 17.88
C SER A 137 5.73 3.61 17.81
N GLU A 138 6.48 4.01 16.79
CA GLU A 138 6.87 5.41 16.52
C GLU A 138 6.96 5.62 15.00
N PRO A 139 6.88 6.84 14.44
CA PRO A 139 6.98 7.02 12.99
C PRO A 139 8.45 7.07 12.55
N PRO A 140 9.05 5.98 12.01
CA PRO A 140 10.24 6.13 11.21
C PRO A 140 9.90 6.95 9.96
N GLN A 141 10.91 7.61 9.39
CA GLN A 141 10.82 8.25 8.06
C GLN A 141 10.44 7.27 6.93
N MET A 142 10.39 5.97 7.24
CA MET A 142 10.10 4.89 6.32
C MET A 142 9.59 3.68 7.12
N VAL A 143 8.39 3.20 6.81
CA VAL A 143 7.82 1.97 7.41
C VAL A 143 7.98 0.85 6.40
N SER A 144 8.55 -0.28 6.80
CA SER A 144 8.67 -1.47 5.95
C SER A 144 7.88 -2.64 6.54
N MET A 145 7.45 -3.56 5.69
CA MET A 145 6.88 -4.84 6.11
C MET A 145 7.43 -5.98 5.26
N THR A 146 7.92 -7.05 5.89
CA THR A 146 8.37 -8.24 5.17
C THR A 146 7.19 -9.13 4.79
N THR A 147 7.42 -10.06 3.87
CA THR A 147 6.42 -11.09 3.50
C THR A 147 5.97 -11.92 4.69
N GLU A 148 6.88 -12.22 5.61
CA GLU A 148 6.57 -12.96 6.84
C GLU A 148 5.68 -12.16 7.79
N GLU A 149 5.86 -10.84 7.87
CA GLU A 149 5.01 -9.97 8.69
C GLU A 149 3.60 -9.85 8.10
N VAL A 150 3.48 -9.76 6.77
CA VAL A 150 2.18 -9.81 6.06
C VAL A 150 1.49 -11.14 6.35
N GLU A 151 2.22 -12.26 6.24
CA GLU A 151 1.71 -13.59 6.53
C GLU A 151 1.22 -13.71 7.97
N GLN A 152 1.97 -13.18 8.94
CA GLN A 152 1.57 -13.21 10.35
C GLN A 152 0.26 -12.44 10.60
N GLU A 153 0.06 -11.29 9.95
CA GLU A 153 -1.20 -10.56 10.03
C GLU A 153 -2.35 -11.35 9.39
N PHE A 154 -2.09 -12.03 8.28
CA PHE A 154 -3.08 -12.91 7.67
C PHE A 154 -3.44 -14.09 8.59
N GLN A 155 -2.46 -14.72 9.25
CA GLN A 155 -2.71 -15.81 10.21
C GLN A 155 -3.55 -15.35 11.40
N ARG A 156 -3.38 -14.09 11.86
CA ARG A 156 -4.26 -13.48 12.85
C ARG A 156 -5.71 -13.41 12.36
N LEU A 157 -5.94 -12.90 11.14
CA LEU A 157 -7.26 -12.86 10.51
C LEU A 157 -7.87 -14.26 10.34
N ALA A 158 -7.09 -15.23 9.87
CA ALA A 158 -7.52 -16.62 9.69
C ALA A 158 -7.91 -17.27 11.03
N SER A 159 -7.20 -16.96 12.12
CA SER A 159 -7.58 -17.45 13.45
C SER A 159 -8.95 -16.93 13.89
N VAL A 160 -9.28 -15.68 13.55
CA VAL A 160 -10.57 -15.05 13.85
C VAL A 160 -11.69 -15.67 13.00
N SER A 161 -11.44 -15.98 11.73
CA SER A 161 -12.42 -16.68 10.89
C SER A 161 -12.76 -18.08 11.43
N LEU A 162 -11.83 -18.70 12.14
CA LEU A 162 -12.03 -19.98 12.85
C LEU A 162 -12.68 -19.83 14.24
N GLY A 163 -13.15 -18.64 14.59
CA GLY A 163 -13.91 -18.38 15.83
C GLY A 163 -13.08 -17.84 16.99
N ARG A 164 -11.83 -17.39 16.76
CA ARG A 164 -11.12 -16.60 17.79
C ARG A 164 -11.77 -15.22 17.95
N PRO A 165 -11.74 -14.63 19.16
CA PRO A 165 -12.32 -13.30 19.39
C PRO A 165 -11.69 -12.22 18.51
N MET A 166 -12.49 -11.24 18.06
CA MET A 166 -12.07 -10.12 17.21
C MET A 166 -10.86 -9.34 17.72
N GLY A 167 -10.60 -9.32 19.03
CA GLY A 167 -9.38 -8.72 19.59
C GLY A 167 -8.07 -9.35 19.10
N HIS A 168 -8.13 -10.49 18.40
CA HIS A 168 -6.98 -11.14 17.76
C HIS A 168 -6.76 -10.69 16.31
N ALA A 169 -7.67 -9.90 15.72
CA ALA A 169 -7.61 -9.49 14.30
C ALA A 169 -6.50 -8.46 13.98
N GLY A 170 -5.71 -8.04 14.98
CA GLY A 170 -4.61 -7.10 14.78
C GLY A 170 -5.09 -5.75 14.26
N ALA A 171 -4.49 -5.30 13.17
CA ALA A 171 -4.80 -4.03 12.50
C ALA A 171 -6.00 -4.12 11.55
N VAL A 172 -6.50 -5.33 11.25
CA VAL A 172 -7.61 -5.54 10.33
C VAL A 172 -8.95 -5.17 11.00
N ALA A 173 -9.53 -4.03 10.61
CA ALA A 173 -10.71 -3.49 11.26
C ALA A 173 -12.04 -3.81 10.56
N ASN A 174 -12.01 -4.12 9.25
CA ASN A 174 -13.18 -4.41 8.44
C ASN A 174 -12.86 -5.32 7.25
N ARG A 175 -13.90 -5.71 6.49
CA ARG A 175 -13.76 -6.60 5.33
C ARG A 175 -12.87 -6.05 4.19
N TYR A 176 -12.77 -4.73 4.03
CA TYR A 176 -11.92 -4.13 3.00
C TYR A 176 -10.45 -4.20 3.40
N ASP A 177 -10.14 -3.98 4.68
CA ASP A 177 -8.78 -4.18 5.20
C ASP A 177 -8.38 -5.66 5.08
N ALA A 178 -9.31 -6.59 5.32
CA ALA A 178 -9.08 -8.03 5.13
C ALA A 178 -8.80 -8.39 3.67
N ALA A 179 -9.60 -7.86 2.72
CA ALA A 179 -9.38 -8.06 1.29
C ALA A 179 -8.06 -7.44 0.82
N ALA A 180 -7.70 -6.25 1.32
CA ALA A 180 -6.42 -5.62 0.99
C ALA A 180 -5.23 -6.41 1.52
N LEU A 181 -5.30 -6.92 2.77
CA LEU A 181 -4.26 -7.76 3.33
C LEU A 181 -4.07 -9.04 2.53
N LEU A 182 -5.17 -9.71 2.17
CA LEU A 182 -5.15 -10.93 1.37
C LEU A 182 -4.58 -10.68 -0.04
N LEU A 183 -5.05 -9.63 -0.72
CA LEU A 183 -4.54 -9.26 -2.04
C LEU A 183 -3.04 -8.93 -2.00
N LEU A 184 -2.58 -8.23 -0.97
CA LEU A 184 -1.17 -7.94 -0.76
C LEU A 184 -0.36 -9.23 -0.50
N ARG A 185 -0.86 -10.13 0.36
CA ARG A 185 -0.23 -11.42 0.68
C ARG A 185 0.01 -12.24 -0.58
N GLU A 186 -1.03 -12.49 -1.37
CA GLU A 186 -0.90 -13.31 -2.58
C GLU A 186 0.03 -12.66 -3.60
N LEU A 187 -0.07 -11.34 -3.78
CA LEU A 187 0.81 -10.61 -4.68
C LEU A 187 2.27 -10.80 -4.29
N MET A 188 2.59 -10.62 -3.00
CA MET A 188 3.95 -10.77 -2.50
C MET A 188 4.46 -12.20 -2.65
N HIS A 189 3.62 -13.19 -2.36
CA HIS A 189 3.97 -14.61 -2.48
C HIS A 189 4.22 -14.98 -3.96
N HIS A 190 3.26 -14.73 -4.85
CA HIS A 190 3.32 -15.17 -6.25
C HIS A 190 4.44 -14.48 -7.03
N TRP A 191 4.78 -13.24 -6.70
CA TRP A 191 5.82 -12.48 -7.40
C TRP A 191 7.17 -12.47 -6.68
N GLY A 192 7.29 -13.20 -5.56
CA GLY A 192 8.54 -13.30 -4.81
C GLY A 192 9.04 -11.96 -4.27
N VAL A 193 8.13 -11.09 -3.88
CA VAL A 193 8.46 -9.82 -3.21
C VAL A 193 8.89 -10.18 -1.78
N ALA A 194 10.04 -9.68 -1.34
CA ALA A 194 10.55 -9.93 0.01
C ALA A 194 10.00 -8.96 1.07
N GLY A 195 9.52 -7.79 0.63
CA GLY A 195 8.94 -6.79 1.50
C GLY A 195 8.47 -5.57 0.73
N ILE A 196 7.66 -4.77 1.41
CA ILE A 196 7.16 -3.49 0.92
C ILE A 196 7.67 -2.35 1.79
N VAL A 197 7.78 -1.17 1.19
CA VAL A 197 8.24 0.04 1.87
C VAL A 197 7.23 1.16 1.64
N LEU A 198 6.92 1.87 2.72
CA LEU A 198 6.06 3.03 2.73
C LEU A 198 6.91 4.26 3.05
N PRO A 199 6.90 5.27 2.18
CA PRO A 199 7.53 6.54 2.50
C PRO A 199 6.80 7.20 3.68
N ALA A 200 7.54 7.88 4.55
CA ALA A 200 6.89 8.82 5.46
C ALA A 200 6.16 9.88 4.66
N VAL A 201 4.87 10.02 4.94
CA VAL A 201 4.11 11.21 4.58
C VAL A 201 4.61 12.26 5.58
N HIS A 202 5.54 13.11 5.16
CA HIS A 202 5.81 14.32 5.93
C HIS A 202 4.51 15.13 5.94
N LEU A 203 3.83 15.14 7.08
CA LEU A 203 2.76 16.07 7.40
C LEU A 203 3.29 17.51 7.38
#